data_AF-A0A2S8EYR7-F1
#
_entry.id   AF-A0A2S8EYR7-F1
#
_cell.length_a   1.000
_cell.length_b   1.000
_cell.length_c   1.000
_cell.angle_alpha   90.00
_cell.angle_beta   90.00
_cell.angle_gamma   90.00
#
_symmetry.space_group_name_H-M   'P 1'
#
loop_
_entity.id
_entity.type
_entity.pdbx_description
1 polymer ?
#
loop_
_entity_poly.entity_id
_entity_poly.type
_entity_poly.pdbx_seq_one_letter_code
_entity_poly.pdbx_strand_id
1 'polypeptide(L)'
;MKLERLIRGYDKHTEDVVCEYPLECVPLQEMAAIYPTENDPWMYDCYPINDDSERLLRVHNDFPDLEKDTTDFFIECEASFPVD
;
A
#
# COMPACT_ATOMS: atom_id res chain seq x y z
N MET A 1 -8.42 -11.57 13.95
CA MET A 1 -7.74 -11.29 12.68
C MET A 1 -8.18 -9.93 12.23
N LYS A 2 -7.26 -8.97 12.19
CA LYS A 2 -7.48 -7.65 11.61
C LYS A 2 -6.80 -7.64 10.25
N LEU A 3 -7.45 -7.07 9.25
CA LEU A 3 -6.80 -6.84 7.96
C LEU A 3 -6.14 -5.46 8.01
N GLU A 4 -4.86 -5.40 7.69
CA GLU A 4 -4.08 -4.17 7.68
C GLU A 4 -3.58 -3.92 6.27
N ARG A 5 -3.82 -2.71 5.78
CA ARG A 5 -3.27 -2.23 4.52
C ARG A 5 -1.91 -1.65 4.81
N LEU A 6 -0.95 -1.89 3.95
CA LEU A 6 0.39 -1.34 4.03
C LEU A 6 0.95 -1.08 2.64
N ILE A 7 1.96 -0.23 2.60
CA ILE A 7 2.79 -0.01 1.43
C ILE A 7 4.05 -0.81 1.63
N ARG A 8 4.35 -1.71 0.71
CA ARG A 8 5.56 -2.55 0.74
C ARG A 8 6.48 -2.12 -0.39
N GLY A 9 7.75 -1.89 -0.05
CA GLY A 9 8.80 -1.60 -1.01
C GLY A 9 9.69 -2.82 -1.21
N TYR A 10 9.96 -3.16 -2.46
CA TYR A 10 10.80 -4.26 -2.89
C TYR A 10 12.01 -3.73 -3.65
N ASP A 11 13.20 -4.19 -3.31
CA ASP A 11 14.40 -3.85 -4.08
C ASP A 11 14.32 -4.50 -5.47
N LYS A 12 14.53 -3.70 -6.52
CA LYS A 12 14.37 -4.14 -7.92
C LYS A 12 15.37 -5.19 -8.38
N HIS A 13 16.45 -5.39 -7.65
CA HIS A 13 17.52 -6.32 -8.03
C HIS A 13 17.44 -7.64 -7.28
N THR A 14 17.02 -7.59 -6.02
CA THR A 14 16.99 -8.72 -5.10
C THR A 14 15.59 -9.27 -4.87
N GLU A 15 14.56 -8.48 -5.18
CA GLU A 15 13.15 -8.75 -4.85
C GLU A 15 12.90 -8.85 -3.33
N ASP A 16 13.87 -8.45 -2.50
CA ASP A 16 13.74 -8.44 -1.04
C ASP A 16 12.90 -7.25 -0.58
N VAL A 17 12.13 -7.46 0.50
CA VAL A 17 11.38 -6.38 1.16
C VAL A 17 12.36 -5.45 1.87
N VAL A 18 12.35 -4.17 1.49
CA VAL A 18 13.26 -3.15 2.05
C VAL A 18 12.58 -2.16 2.98
N CYS A 19 11.26 -1.98 2.85
CA CYS A 19 10.50 -1.09 3.72
C CYS A 19 9.00 -1.40 3.72
N GLU A 20 8.34 -1.04 4.82
CA GLU A 20 6.90 -1.15 4.99
C GLU A 20 6.34 0.11 5.66
N TYR A 21 5.23 0.62 5.15
CA TYR A 21 4.54 1.77 5.73
C TYR A 21 3.06 1.44 5.97
N PRO A 22 2.57 1.56 7.21
CA PRO A 22 1.18 1.26 7.52
C PRO A 22 0.24 2.30 6.89
N LEU A 23 -0.86 1.81 6.33
CA LEU A 23 -1.87 2.58 5.60
C LEU A 23 -3.12 2.78 6.49
N GLU A 24 -2.93 3.42 7.64
CA GLU A 24 -3.97 3.53 8.68
C GLU A 24 -5.03 4.59 8.37
N CYS A 25 -4.62 5.70 7.75
CA CYS A 25 -5.44 6.91 7.62
C CYS A 25 -6.12 7.08 6.25
N VAL A 26 -5.91 6.17 5.30
CA VAL A 26 -6.45 6.33 3.94
C VAL A 26 -7.81 5.67 3.80
N PRO A 27 -8.88 6.44 3.52
CA PRO A 27 -10.21 5.89 3.37
C PRO A 27 -10.27 4.92 2.19
N LEU A 28 -10.94 3.79 2.40
CA LEU A 28 -11.04 2.77 1.39
C LEU A 28 -11.76 3.24 0.12
N GLN A 29 -12.75 4.10 0.26
CA GLN A 29 -13.52 4.64 -0.87
C GLN A 29 -12.62 5.46 -1.82
N GLU A 30 -11.62 6.16 -1.27
CA GLU A 30 -10.66 6.92 -2.08
C GLU A 30 -9.67 6.00 -2.77
N MET A 31 -9.23 4.93 -2.11
CA MET A 31 -8.41 3.88 -2.73
C MET A 31 -9.15 3.18 -3.88
N ALA A 32 -10.43 2.83 -3.68
CA ALA A 32 -11.25 2.14 -4.68
C ALA A 32 -11.51 2.99 -5.93
N ALA A 33 -11.39 4.33 -5.83
CA ALA A 33 -11.47 5.23 -6.98
C ALA A 33 -10.23 5.13 -7.89
N ILE A 34 -9.07 4.75 -7.31
CA ILE A 34 -7.80 4.61 -8.02
C ILE A 34 -7.62 3.17 -8.51
N TYR A 35 -8.00 2.21 -7.66
CA TYR A 35 -7.94 0.79 -7.94
C TYR A 35 -9.37 0.23 -7.95
N PRO A 36 -10.07 0.29 -9.09
CA PRO A 36 -11.43 -0.21 -9.17
C PRO A 36 -11.43 -1.72 -8.97
N THR A 37 -11.88 -2.18 -7.81
CA THR A 37 -12.09 -3.59 -7.50
C THR A 37 -13.51 -3.95 -7.88
N GLU A 38 -13.71 -4.88 -8.83
CA GLU A 38 -15.07 -5.25 -9.26
C GLU A 38 -15.86 -5.98 -8.16
N ASN A 39 -15.20 -6.58 -7.16
CA ASN A 39 -15.88 -7.49 -6.22
C ASN A 39 -15.41 -7.44 -4.75
N ASP A 40 -14.33 -6.74 -4.40
CA ASP A 40 -13.82 -6.79 -3.03
C ASP A 40 -13.39 -5.43 -2.48
N PRO A 41 -14.11 -4.87 -1.48
CA PRO A 41 -13.73 -3.62 -0.86
C PRO A 41 -12.36 -3.71 -0.18
N TRP A 42 -11.81 -4.88 0.11
CA TRP A 42 -10.64 -5.00 0.98
C TRP A 42 -9.29 -4.92 0.26
N MET A 43 -9.24 -4.78 -1.08
CA MET A 43 -7.97 -4.75 -1.84
C MET A 43 -7.01 -5.89 -1.45
N TYR A 44 -7.48 -7.15 -1.50
CA TYR A 44 -6.63 -8.32 -1.21
C TYR A 44 -5.50 -8.54 -2.23
N ASP A 45 -5.59 -7.89 -3.40
CA ASP A 45 -4.55 -7.93 -4.42
C ASP A 45 -3.41 -6.95 -4.10
N CYS A 46 -2.27 -7.19 -4.74
CA CYS A 46 -1.13 -6.31 -4.73
C CYS A 46 -1.30 -5.24 -5.83
N TYR A 47 -1.30 -3.96 -5.44
CA TYR A 47 -1.51 -2.85 -6.36
C TYR A 47 -0.27 -1.96 -6.48
N PRO A 48 0.29 -1.74 -7.68
CA PRO A 48 1.45 -0.88 -7.85
C PRO A 48 1.12 0.58 -7.56
N ILE A 49 2.03 1.29 -6.89
CA ILE A 49 1.88 2.73 -6.61
C ILE A 49 2.08 3.54 -7.90
N ASN A 50 1.00 4.14 -8.38
CA ASN A 50 0.98 5.11 -9.48
C ASN A 50 0.90 6.55 -8.95
N ASP A 51 0.97 7.54 -9.85
CA ASP A 51 0.96 8.96 -9.48
C ASP A 51 -0.31 9.39 -8.71
N ASP A 52 -1.47 8.83 -9.06
CA ASP A 52 -2.73 9.13 -8.38
C ASP A 52 -2.73 8.60 -6.95
N SER A 53 -2.29 7.35 -6.75
CA SER A 53 -2.16 6.75 -5.43
C SER A 53 -1.12 7.47 -4.58
N GLU A 54 0.03 7.84 -5.14
CA GLU A 54 1.04 8.59 -4.42
C GLU A 54 0.51 9.95 -3.96
N ARG A 55 -0.23 10.65 -4.83
CA ARG A 55 -0.87 11.91 -4.47
C ARG A 55 -1.86 11.73 -3.32
N LEU A 56 -2.67 10.68 -3.35
CA LEU A 56 -3.62 10.36 -2.28
C LEU A 56 -2.87 10.06 -0.97
N LEU A 57 -1.81 9.26 -1.03
CA LEU A 57 -0.99 8.90 0.12
C LEU A 57 -0.35 10.12 0.79
N ARG A 58 0.13 11.09 0.01
CA ARG A 58 0.68 12.37 0.53
C ARG A 58 -0.37 13.28 1.18
N VAL A 59 -1.66 13.11 0.88
CA VAL A 59 -2.74 13.90 1.50
C VAL A 59 -3.12 13.34 2.87
N HIS A 60 -3.16 12.02 2.99
CA HIS A 60 -3.68 11.33 4.18
C HIS A 60 -2.60 10.79 5.12
N ASN A 61 -1.36 10.71 4.65
CA ASN A 61 -0.23 10.18 5.39
C ASN A 61 0.97 11.11 5.20
N ASP A 62 1.84 11.19 6.21
CA ASP A 62 3.15 11.85 6.07
C ASP A 62 4.08 10.93 5.27
N PHE A 63 3.69 10.69 4.03
CA PHE A 63 4.28 9.67 3.19
C PHE A 63 5.62 10.17 2.64
N PRO A 64 6.73 9.42 2.89
CA PRO A 64 8.05 9.86 2.48
C PRO A 64 8.17 9.89 0.94
N ASP A 65 9.17 10.62 0.46
CA ASP A 65 9.54 10.55 -0.95
C ASP A 65 10.03 9.14 -1.29
N LEU A 66 9.39 8.53 -2.30
CA LEU A 66 9.71 7.18 -2.73
C LEU A 66 10.90 7.19 -3.69
N GLU A 67 11.95 6.44 -3.36
CA GLU A 67 13.08 6.18 -4.26
C GLU A 67 12.70 5.10 -5.30
N LYS A 68 11.85 5.49 -6.26
CA LYS A 68 11.31 4.57 -7.28
C LYS A 68 12.34 4.08 -8.29
N ASP A 69 13.55 4.61 -8.29
CA ASP A 69 14.61 4.18 -9.21
C ASP A 69 15.13 2.78 -8.84
N THR A 70 15.27 2.52 -7.54
CA THR A 70 15.82 1.26 -6.99
C THR A 70 14.76 0.37 -6.35
N THR A 71 13.57 0.88 -6.07
CA THR A 71 12.54 0.18 -5.31
C THR A 71 11.19 0.21 -6.01
N ASP A 72 10.55 -0.95 -6.12
CA ASP A 72 9.16 -1.09 -6.56
C ASP A 72 8.23 -1.04 -5.34
N PHE A 73 7.22 -0.18 -5.39
CA PHE A 73 6.29 0.00 -4.28
C PHE A 73 4.89 -0.47 -4.64
N PHE A 74 4.29 -1.20 -3.71
CA PHE A 74 2.95 -1.74 -3.84
C PHE A 74 2.12 -1.50 -2.60
N ILE A 75 0.81 -1.46 -2.78
CA ILE A 75 -0.18 -1.48 -1.72
C ILE A 75 -0.65 -2.91 -1.58
N GLU A 76 -0.54 -3.43 -0.38
CA GLU A 76 -0.86 -4.81 -0.03
C GLU A 76 -1.74 -4.86 1.22
N CYS A 77 -2.44 -5.98 1.39
CA CYS A 77 -3.14 -6.31 2.61
C CYS A 77 -2.48 -7.48 3.31
N GLU A 78 -2.31 -7.37 4.62
CA GLU A 78 -1.88 -8.47 5.47
C GLU A 78 -2.89 -8.75 6.57
N ALA A 79 -2.98 -10.03 6.95
CA ALA A 79 -3.77 -10.45 8.09
C ALA A 79 -2.90 -10.37 9.35
N SER A 80 -3.20 -9.43 10.24
CA SER A 80 -2.58 -9.39 11.56
C SER A 80 -3.43 -10.13 12.59
N PHE A 81 -2.74 -10.90 13.43
CA PHE A 81 -3.34 -11.57 14.57
C PHE A 81 -3.11 -10.70 15.80
N PRO A 82 -4.12 -10.48 16.66
CA PRO A 82 -3.87 -9.87 17.95
C PRO A 82 -2.85 -10.75 18.68
N VAL A 83 -1.75 -10.14 19.12
CA VAL A 83 -0.81 -10.78 20.03
C VAL A 83 -1.50 -10.74 21.40
N ASP A 84 -1.86 -11.92 21.92
CA ASP A 84 -2.45 -12.09 23.26
C ASP A 84 -1.51 -11.59 24.38
#